data_AF-A0A1W6DUM3-F1
#
_entry.id   AF-A0A1W6DUM3-F1
#
_cell.length_a   1.000
_cell.length_b   1.000
_cell.length_c   1.000
_cell.angle_alpha   90.00
_cell.angle_beta   90.00
_cell.angle_gamma   90.00
#
_symmetry.space_group_name_H-M   'P 1'
#
loop_
_entity.id
_entity.type
_entity.pdbx_description
1 polymer ?
#
loop_
_entity_poly.entity_id
_entity_poly.type
_entity_poly.pdbx_seq_one_letter_code
_entity_poly.pdbx_strand_id
1 'polypeptide(L)'
;MVGQRIVRDGAVARWVKRHYADTCQFCGTTLATRTGTYSEAAHIRALGGGHAGADTPSNILCLCPNDHVRFDTGALHIHDGKVIDTLTGQPVGTLTVNDGHDIDFTNALYHREHFAGIA
;
A
#
# COMPACT_ATOMS: atom_id res chain seq x y z
N MET A 1 -16.72 14.85 -9.42
CA MET A 1 -16.13 14.21 -10.61
C MET A 1 -16.38 12.72 -10.49
N VAL A 2 -17.09 12.13 -11.45
CA VAL A 2 -17.41 10.69 -11.44
C VAL A 2 -16.12 9.94 -11.76
N GLY A 3 -15.46 9.42 -10.72
CA GLY A 3 -14.27 8.60 -10.89
C GLY A 3 -14.65 7.35 -11.67
N GLN A 4 -14.05 7.18 -12.86
CA GLN A 4 -14.17 5.95 -13.62
C GLN A 4 -13.76 4.79 -12.70
N ARG A 5 -14.71 3.90 -12.43
CA ARG A 5 -14.49 2.69 -11.64
C ARG A 5 -13.60 1.77 -12.47
N ILE A 6 -12.28 1.92 -12.31
CA ILE A 6 -11.31 0.94 -12.82
C ILE A 6 -11.71 -0.41 -12.22
N VAL A 7 -11.95 -1.38 -13.09
CA VAL A 7 -12.25 -2.75 -12.69
C VAL A 7 -10.98 -3.31 -12.08
N ARG A 8 -10.95 -3.34 -10.74
CA ARG A 8 -9.90 -3.96 -9.95
C ARG A 8 -10.02 -5.47 -10.10
N ASP A 9 -8.95 -6.16 -10.42
CA ASP A 9 -8.90 -7.60 -10.30
C ASP A 9 -8.95 -7.96 -8.81
N GLY A 10 -10.13 -8.43 -8.38
CA GLY A 10 -10.31 -8.91 -7.03
C GLY A 10 -9.36 -10.07 -6.67
N ALA A 11 -8.74 -10.76 -7.64
CA ALA A 11 -7.79 -11.83 -7.39
C ALA A 11 -6.50 -11.32 -6.77
N VAL A 12 -5.91 -10.24 -7.29
CA VAL A 12 -4.66 -9.63 -6.77
C VAL A 12 -4.89 -9.11 -5.34
N ALA A 13 -5.98 -8.38 -5.14
CA ALA A 13 -6.37 -7.89 -3.81
C ALA A 13 -6.62 -9.03 -2.81
N ARG A 14 -7.33 -10.10 -3.23
CA ARG A 14 -7.53 -11.28 -2.37
C ARG A 14 -6.23 -12.03 -2.10
N TRP A 15 -5.33 -12.07 -3.07
CA TRP A 15 -4.03 -12.73 -2.92
C TRP A 15 -3.19 -12.02 -1.86
N VAL A 16 -2.98 -10.70 -1.96
CA VAL A 16 -2.11 -9.99 -1.01
C VAL A 16 -2.67 -10.05 0.41
N LYS A 17 -3.98 -9.87 0.57
CA LYS A 17 -4.63 -9.97 1.88
C LYS A 17 -4.43 -11.33 2.54
N ARG A 18 -4.57 -12.43 1.78
CA ARG A 18 -4.31 -13.78 2.28
C ARG A 18 -2.82 -14.03 2.54
N HIS A 19 -1.94 -13.55 1.67
CA HIS A 19 -0.50 -13.73 1.77
C HIS A 19 0.07 -13.13 3.07
N TYR A 20 -0.57 -12.07 3.59
CA TYR A 20 -0.23 -11.43 4.86
C TYR A 20 -1.18 -11.76 6.01
N ALA A 21 -2.15 -12.66 5.81
CA ALA A 21 -3.19 -12.99 6.80
C ALA A 21 -3.87 -11.73 7.40
N ASP A 22 -4.19 -10.75 6.55
CA ASP A 22 -4.72 -9.43 6.92
C ASP A 22 -3.84 -8.61 7.90
N THR A 23 -2.55 -8.94 8.02
CA THR A 23 -1.58 -8.16 8.81
C THR A 23 -1.11 -6.96 8.00
N CYS A 24 -1.16 -5.75 8.58
CA CYS A 24 -0.66 -4.55 7.94
C CYS A 24 0.86 -4.63 7.74
N GLN A 25 1.32 -4.45 6.50
CA GLN A 25 2.74 -4.46 6.15
C GLN A 25 3.52 -3.26 6.73
N PHE A 26 2.84 -2.19 7.14
CA PHE A 26 3.47 -0.99 7.69
C PHE A 26 3.59 -1.02 9.22
N CYS A 27 2.49 -1.31 9.92
CA CYS A 27 2.44 -1.23 11.39
C CYS A 27 2.29 -2.58 12.09
N GLY A 28 2.15 -3.69 11.36
CA GLY A 28 1.95 -5.03 11.93
C GLY A 28 0.57 -5.26 12.56
N THR A 29 -0.33 -4.28 12.53
CA THR A 29 -1.68 -4.44 13.08
C THR A 29 -2.49 -5.42 12.25
N THR A 30 -3.09 -6.40 12.92
CA THR A 30 -4.17 -7.23 12.36
C THR A 30 -5.49 -6.81 12.99
N LEU A 31 -6.43 -6.30 12.20
CA LEU A 31 -7.70 -5.81 12.75
C LEU A 31 -8.70 -6.94 12.91
N ALA A 32 -9.01 -7.28 14.15
CA ALA A 32 -10.08 -8.21 14.47
C ALA A 32 -11.46 -7.55 14.31
N THR A 33 -12.37 -8.26 13.67
CA THR A 33 -13.79 -7.93 13.53
C THR A 33 -14.61 -9.08 14.10
N ARG A 34 -15.93 -8.87 14.22
CA ARG A 34 -16.86 -9.93 14.67
C ARG A 34 -16.81 -11.19 13.78
N THR A 35 -16.38 -11.07 12.52
CA THR A 35 -16.44 -12.15 11.53
C THR A 35 -15.07 -12.62 11.04
N GLY A 36 -13.99 -12.21 11.70
CA GLY A 36 -12.61 -12.54 11.30
C GLY A 36 -11.73 -11.30 11.22
N THR A 37 -10.64 -11.36 10.47
CA THR A 37 -9.68 -10.27 10.32
C THR A 37 -10.03 -9.37 9.14
N TYR A 38 -9.50 -8.15 9.13
CA TYR A 38 -9.73 -7.20 8.06
C TYR A 38 -8.47 -6.39 7.73
N SER A 39 -8.19 -6.30 6.43
CA SER A 39 -7.25 -5.37 5.85
C SER A 39 -7.77 -4.84 4.51
N GLU A 40 -7.07 -3.87 3.96
CA GLU A 40 -7.30 -3.29 2.64
C GLU A 40 -6.12 -3.56 1.72
N ALA A 41 -6.41 -3.68 0.43
CA ALA A 41 -5.38 -3.84 -0.59
C ALA A 41 -5.12 -2.47 -1.23
N ALA A 42 -3.92 -1.95 -1.03
CA ALA A 42 -3.50 -0.61 -1.45
C ALA A 42 -2.51 -0.71 -2.60
N HIS A 43 -2.81 -0.09 -3.75
CA HIS A 43 -1.83 -0.03 -4.83
C HIS A 43 -0.72 0.96 -4.48
N ILE A 44 0.54 0.60 -4.72
CA ILE A 44 1.69 1.48 -4.44
C ILE A 44 1.65 2.68 -5.40
N ARG A 45 1.56 2.39 -6.70
CA ARG A 45 1.26 3.35 -7.76
C ARG A 45 -0.20 3.22 -8.16
N ALA A 46 -0.95 4.31 -8.03
CA ALA A 46 -2.37 4.33 -8.37
C ALA A 46 -2.65 3.87 -9.82
N LEU A 47 -3.71 3.08 -10.01
CA LEU A 47 -4.11 2.59 -11.34
C LEU A 47 -4.64 3.73 -12.24
N GLY A 48 -5.39 4.66 -11.65
CA GLY A 48 -6.11 5.72 -12.35
C GLY A 48 -5.44 7.09 -12.28
N GLY A 49 -6.16 8.13 -12.70
CA GLY A 49 -5.71 9.53 -12.52
C GLY A 49 -4.50 9.94 -13.36
N GLY A 50 -4.16 9.19 -14.42
CA GLY A 50 -2.96 9.42 -15.23
C GLY A 50 -1.69 8.81 -14.65
N HIS A 51 -1.77 8.15 -13.49
CA HIS A 51 -0.62 7.49 -12.88
C HIS A 51 -0.24 6.19 -13.58
N ALA A 52 -1.18 5.46 -14.18
CA ALA A 52 -0.93 4.23 -14.95
C ALA A 52 -0.16 3.14 -14.17
N GLY A 53 -0.47 2.96 -12.88
CA GLY A 53 -0.01 1.80 -12.12
C GLY A 53 -0.64 0.50 -12.64
N ALA A 54 0.09 -0.61 -12.52
CA ALA A 54 -0.38 -1.93 -12.92
C ALA A 54 -1.14 -2.62 -11.79
N ASP A 55 -2.17 -3.40 -12.12
CA ASP A 55 -2.89 -4.22 -11.15
C ASP A 55 -2.19 -5.58 -10.99
N THR A 56 -1.05 -5.59 -10.29
CA THR A 56 -0.16 -6.74 -10.15
C THR A 56 0.27 -6.94 -8.69
N PRO A 57 0.68 -8.17 -8.30
CA PRO A 57 1.29 -8.42 -6.99
C PRO A 57 2.44 -7.46 -6.65
N SER A 58 3.28 -7.11 -7.63
CA SER A 58 4.42 -6.21 -7.41
C SER A 58 4.06 -4.75 -7.08
N ASN A 59 2.80 -4.36 -7.26
CA ASN A 59 2.32 -2.98 -7.08
C ASN A 59 1.19 -2.90 -6.04
N ILE A 60 1.09 -3.84 -5.10
CA ILE A 60 0.00 -3.86 -4.11
C ILE A 60 0.52 -4.22 -2.71
N LEU A 61 -0.12 -3.66 -1.68
CA LEU A 61 0.20 -3.88 -0.28
C LEU A 61 -1.06 -4.29 0.50
N CYS A 62 -0.87 -5.10 1.55
CA CYS A 62 -1.87 -5.36 2.57
C CYS A 62 -1.71 -4.36 3.72
N LEU A 63 -2.65 -3.44 3.88
CA LEU A 63 -2.60 -2.37 4.88
C LEU A 63 -3.84 -2.36 5.78
N CYS A 64 -3.71 -1.84 7.00
CA CYS A 64 -4.88 -1.47 7.79
C CYS A 64 -5.49 -0.16 7.23
N PRO A 65 -6.78 0.14 7.49
CA PRO A 65 -7.44 1.34 6.95
C PRO A 65 -6.75 2.65 7.35
N ASN A 66 -6.18 2.72 8.55
CA ASN A 66 -5.47 3.92 9.01
C ASN A 66 -4.23 4.20 8.14
N ASP A 67 -3.38 3.19 7.93
CA ASP A 67 -2.16 3.37 7.15
C ASP A 67 -2.44 3.45 5.64
N HIS A 68 -3.48 2.77 5.15
CA HIS A 68 -3.90 2.88 3.76
C HIS A 68 -4.28 4.32 3.41
N VAL A 69 -5.16 4.96 4.19
CA VAL A 69 -5.53 6.35 3.94
C VAL A 69 -4.30 7.27 4.03
N ARG A 70 -3.43 7.09 5.03
CA ARG A 70 -2.21 7.90 5.16
C ARG A 70 -1.27 7.72 3.97
N PHE A 71 -1.16 6.51 3.43
CA PHE A 71 -0.32 6.22 2.28
C PHE A 71 -0.91 6.79 1.00
N ASP A 72 -2.20 6.59 0.74
CA ASP A 72 -2.91 7.13 -0.43
C ASP A 72 -2.84 8.66 -0.49
N THR A 73 -2.81 9.33 0.66
CA THR A 73 -2.69 10.80 0.75
C THR A 73 -1.24 11.29 0.87
N GLY A 74 -0.23 10.41 0.73
CA GLY A 74 1.18 10.79 0.80
C GLY A 74 1.71 11.15 2.19
N ALA A 75 0.92 10.97 3.25
CA ALA A 75 1.36 11.20 4.63
C ALA A 75 2.32 10.12 5.14
N LEU A 76 2.30 8.95 4.51
CA LEU A 76 3.34 7.92 4.62
C LEU A 76 3.96 7.69 3.25
N HIS A 77 5.26 7.39 3.20
CA HIS A 77 5.94 6.90 2.01
C HIS A 77 6.96 5.81 2.36
N ILE A 78 7.39 5.06 1.35
CA ILE A 78 8.40 4.00 1.49
C ILE A 78 9.76 4.55 1.02
N HIS A 79 10.80 4.35 1.81
CA HIS A 79 12.17 4.66 1.44
C HIS A 79 13.13 3.65 2.08
N ASP A 80 13.97 3.01 1.27
CA ASP A 80 14.99 2.04 1.71
C ASP A 80 14.44 0.95 2.63
N GLY A 81 13.27 0.39 2.26
CA GLY A 81 12.58 -0.64 3.04
C GLY A 81 11.95 -0.15 4.34
N LYS A 82 11.97 1.15 4.63
CA LYS A 82 11.32 1.76 5.78
C LYS A 82 10.05 2.48 5.37
N VAL A 83 9.11 2.57 6.31
CA VAL A 83 7.93 3.41 6.23
C VAL A 83 8.24 4.70 6.97
N ILE A 84 8.13 5.82 6.27
CA ILE A 84 8.49 7.15 6.79
C ILE A 84 7.21 7.98 6.89
N ASP A 85 7.06 8.71 8.00
CA ASP A 85 6.05 9.75 8.11
C ASP A 85 6.53 11.00 7.39
N THR A 86 5.83 11.37 6.31
CA THR A 86 6.20 12.50 5.44
C THR A 86 6.15 13.83 6.18
N LEU A 87 5.29 13.97 7.19
CA LEU A 87 5.10 15.23 7.94
C LEU A 87 6.23 15.49 8.94
N THR A 88 6.80 14.43 9.51
CA THR A 88 7.86 14.52 10.53
C THR A 88 9.24 14.13 10.02
N GLY A 89 9.31 13.45 8.87
CA GLY A 89 10.53 12.86 8.32
C GLY A 89 11.06 11.66 9.13
N GLN A 90 10.31 11.19 10.13
CA GLN A 90 10.76 10.11 11.01
C GLN A 90 10.30 8.74 10.49
N PRO A 91 11.13 7.69 10.67
CA PRO A 91 10.70 6.33 10.41
C PRO A 91 9.61 5.92 11.42
N VAL A 92 8.50 5.38 10.91
CA VAL A 92 7.42 4.81 11.73
C VAL A 92 7.48 3.29 11.81
N GLY A 93 8.24 2.65 10.91
CA GLY A 93 8.43 1.21 10.90
C GLY A 93 9.28 0.72 9.72
N THR A 94 9.45 -0.60 9.66
CA THR A 94 10.06 -1.29 8.51
C THR A 94 8.94 -1.92 7.70
N LEU A 95 9.03 -1.80 6.36
CA LEU A 95 8.10 -2.47 5.46
C LEU A 95 8.26 -3.99 5.62
N THR A 96 7.19 -4.66 6.00
CA THR A 96 7.17 -6.13 6.09
C THR A 96 6.96 -6.73 4.70
N VAL A 97 7.92 -7.52 4.23
CA VAL A 97 7.85 -8.23 2.94
C VAL A 97 8.01 -9.72 3.21
N ASN A 98 6.99 -10.50 2.89
CA ASN A 98 7.03 -11.97 3.03
C ASN A 98 7.64 -12.58 1.77
N ASP A 99 8.27 -13.75 1.92
CA ASP A 99 8.81 -14.50 0.79
C ASP A 99 7.74 -14.78 -0.26
N GLY A 100 8.06 -14.49 -1.53
CA GLY A 100 7.13 -14.65 -2.66
C GLY A 100 6.24 -13.43 -2.93
N HIS A 101 6.46 -12.31 -2.24
CA HIS A 101 5.91 -11.00 -2.60
C HIS A 101 6.99 -10.06 -3.13
N ASP A 102 7.26 -10.16 -4.44
CA ASP A 102 8.28 -9.34 -5.10
C ASP A 102 7.74 -7.94 -5.42
N ILE A 103 7.91 -7.02 -4.48
CA ILE A 103 7.51 -5.60 -4.63
C ILE A 103 8.45 -4.89 -5.59
N ASP A 104 7.87 -4.20 -6.57
CA ASP A 104 8.63 -3.32 -7.47
C ASP A 104 8.78 -1.93 -6.83
N PHE A 105 9.96 -1.68 -6.28
CA PHE A 105 10.29 -0.41 -5.61
C PHE A 105 10.33 0.81 -6.55
N THR A 106 10.25 0.63 -7.88
CA THR A 106 10.04 1.77 -8.78
C THR A 106 8.66 2.40 -8.60
N ASN A 107 7.65 1.61 -8.19
CA ASN A 107 6.34 2.14 -7.81
C ASN A 107 6.41 2.92 -6.50
N ALA A 108 7.24 2.50 -5.55
CA ALA A 108 7.45 3.22 -4.29
C ALA A 108 8.16 4.56 -4.53
N LEU A 109 9.16 4.58 -5.41
CA LEU A 109 9.80 5.82 -5.85
C LEU A 109 8.79 6.76 -6.52
N TYR A 110 8.01 6.25 -7.47
CA TYR A 110 6.96 7.03 -8.13
C TYR A 110 5.95 7.60 -7.12
N HIS A 111 5.52 6.79 -6.15
CA HIS A 111 4.61 7.23 -5.09
C HIS A 111 5.22 8.38 -4.28
N ARG A 112 6.49 8.26 -3.87
CA ARG A 112 7.21 9.27 -3.10
C ARG A 112 7.25 10.62 -3.85
N GLU A 113 7.53 10.59 -5.15
CA GLU A 113 7.61 11.78 -5.98
C GLU A 113 6.23 12.44 -6.22
N HIS A 114 5.18 11.65 -6.45
CA HIS A 114 3.90 12.15 -6.95
C HIS A 114 2.83 12.34 -5.86
N PHE A 115 2.95 11.66 -4.72
CA PHE A 115 1.99 11.73 -3.61
C PHE A 115 2.61 12.35 -2.37
N ALA A 116 3.82 11.93 -1.99
CA ALA A 116 4.53 12.54 -0.84
C ALA A 116 5.22 13.86 -1.19
N GLY A 117 5.41 14.15 -2.49
CA GLY A 117 6.05 15.39 -2.95
C GLY A 117 7.55 15.47 -2.59
N ILE A 118 8.20 14.31 -2.44
CA ILE A 118 9.63 14.19 -2.09
C ILE A 118 10.36 13.57 -3.28
N ALA A 119 11.36 14.28 -3.81
CA ALA A 119 12.27 13.77 -4.84
C ALA A 119 13.31 12.83 -4.24
#